data_AF-A0A3D1DRK4-F1
#
_entry.id   AF-A0A3D1DRK4-F1
#
_cell.length_a   1.000
_cell.length_b   1.000
_cell.length_c   1.000
_cell.angle_alpha   90.00
_cell.angle_beta   90.00
_cell.angle_gamma   90.00
#
_symmetry.space_group_name_H-M   'P 1'
#
loop_
_entity.id
_entity.type
_entity.pdbx_description
1 polymer ?
#
loop_
_entity_poly.entity_id
_entity_poly.type
_entity_poly.pdbx_seq_one_letter_code
_entity_poly.pdbx_strand_id
1 'polypeptide(L)' 'MATPRVCVLRAPGTNCDVETAHAFSSCGANTDRVHLFRVLESPGLLDDYQVLCVPGGFSYGDDIGAGVI' A
#
# COMPACT_ATOMS: atom_id res chain seq x y z
N MET A 1 -4.93 21.32 10.41
CA MET A 1 -5.61 20.22 9.68
C MET A 1 -5.03 18.90 10.17
N ALA A 2 -5.79 17.81 10.17
CA ALA A 2 -5.26 16.49 10.51
C ALA A 2 -4.33 15.98 9.38
N THR A 3 -3.27 15.27 9.74
CA THR A 3 -2.32 14.63 8.82
C THR A 3 -2.46 13.12 8.98
N PRO A 4 -3.40 12.46 8.27
CA PRO A 4 -3.62 11.02 8.41
C PRO A 4 -2.39 10.24 7.94
N ARG A 5 -2.11 9.11 8.59
CA ARG A 5 -1.14 8.12 8.13
C ARG A 5 -1.81 7.18 7.12
N VAL A 6 -1.17 7.02 5.97
CA VAL A 6 -1.64 6.18 4.86
C VAL A 6 -0.65 5.07 4.60
N CYS A 7 -1.12 3.82 4.65
CA CYS A 7 -0.36 2.65 4.24
C CYS A 7 -0.69 2.33 2.78
N VAL A 8 0.27 2.52 1.88
CA VAL A 8 0.21 2.02 0.50
C VAL A 8 0.80 0.62 0.50
N LEU A 9 -0.07 -0.39 0.50
CA LEU A 9 0.29 -1.79 0.63
C LEU A 9 0.69 -2.37 -0.72
N ARG A 10 1.97 -2.67 -0.91
CA ARG A 10 2.49 -3.29 -2.13
C ARG A 10 2.74 -4.78 -1.96
N ALA A 11 2.46 -5.55 -3.01
CA ALA A 11 2.83 -6.96 -3.14
C ALA A 11 3.95 -7.12 -4.19
N PRO A 12 4.58 -8.30 -4.32
CA PRO A 12 5.41 -8.60 -5.47
C PRO A 12 4.64 -8.34 -6.77
N GLY A 13 5.22 -7.61 -7.72
CA GLY A 13 4.57 -7.28 -9.01
C GLY A 13 3.66 -6.05 -9.01
N THR A 14 3.30 -5.51 -7.84
CA THR A 14 2.68 -4.18 -7.74
C THR A 14 3.64 -3.11 -8.30
N ASN A 15 3.12 -2.21 -9.14
CA ASN A 15 3.93 -1.20 -9.84
C ASN A 15 3.38 0.23 -9.79
N CYS A 16 2.17 0.46 -9.25
CA CYS A 16 1.58 1.80 -9.14
C CYS A 16 1.73 2.43 -7.74
N ASP A 17 2.58 1.87 -6.86
CA ASP A 17 2.68 2.28 -5.47
C ASP A 17 3.40 3.62 -5.26
N VAL A 18 4.23 4.06 -6.21
CA VAL A 18 4.99 5.32 -6.10
C VAL A 18 4.10 6.53 -6.36
N GLU A 19 3.39 6.54 -7.47
CA GLU A 19 2.46 7.61 -7.84
C GLU A 19 1.26 7.68 -6.88
N THR A 20 0.80 6.53 -6.38
CA THR A 20 -0.24 6.46 -5.35
C THR A 20 0.24 7.14 -4.06
N ALA A 21 1.46 6.83 -3.60
CA ALA A 21 2.03 7.47 -2.42
C ALA A 21 2.25 8.99 -2.61
N HIS A 22 2.67 9.38 -3.81
CA HIS A 22 2.83 10.80 -4.17
C HIS A 22 1.49 11.54 -4.10
N ALA A 23 0.41 10.96 -4.64
CA ALA A 23 -0.92 11.58 -4.61
C ALA A 23 -1.39 11.86 -3.18
N PHE A 24 -1.29 10.88 -2.27
CA PHE A 24 -1.64 11.09 -0.86
C PHE A 24 -0.78 12.16 -0.18
N SER A 25 0.54 12.12 -0.42
CA SER A 25 1.47 13.10 0.14
C SER A 25 1.16 14.52 -0.35
N SER A 26 0.79 14.67 -1.63
CA SER A 26 0.39 15.96 -2.22
C SER A 26 -0.89 16.54 -1.61
N CYS A 27 -1.76 15.66 -1.06
CA CYS A 27 -2.97 16.03 -0.33
C CYS A 27 -2.72 16.26 1.18
N GLY A 28 -1.46 16.24 1.64
CA GLY A 28 -1.09 16.52 3.03
C GLY A 28 -1.17 15.32 3.99
N ALA A 29 -1.21 14.09 3.46
CA ALA A 29 -1.10 12.88 4.28
C ALA A 29 0.36 12.45 4.51
N ASN A 30 0.61 11.75 5.62
CA ASN A 30 1.88 11.05 5.83
C ASN A 30 1.77 9.64 5.24
N THR A 31 2.54 9.33 4.20
CA THR A 31 2.31 8.12 3.39
C THR A 31 3.51 7.20 3.41
N ASP A 32 3.29 5.96 3.86
CA ASP A 32 4.29 4.90 3.90
C ASP A 32 3.98 3.85 2.82
N ARG A 33 5.00 3.40 2.10
CA ARG A 33 4.90 2.24 1.18
C ARG A 33 5.32 0.99 1.92
N VAL A 34 4.37 0.10 2.21
CA VAL A 34 4.60 -1.08 3.04
C VAL A 34 4.48 -2.33 2.18
N HIS A 35 5.49 -3.21 2.24
CA HIS A 35 5.42 -4.50 1.56
C HIS A 35 4.55 -5.49 2.35
N LEU A 36 3.71 -6.27 1.66
CA LEU A 36 2.78 -7.25 2.26
C LEU A 36 3.44 -8.13 3.33
N PHE A 37 4.64 -8.64 3.05
CA PHE A 37 5.38 -9.48 3.99
C PHE A 37 5.71 -8.80 5.33
N ARG A 38 5.84 -7.47 5.39
CA ARG A 38 6.01 -6.74 6.66
C ARG A 38 4.76 -6.80 7.53
N VAL A 39 3.59 -6.77 6.90
CA VAL A 39 2.30 -6.92 7.58
C VAL A 39 2.10 -8.36 8.04
N LEU A 40 2.51 -9.36 7.25
CA LEU A 40 2.45 -10.76 7.67
C LEU A 40 3.37 -11.06 8.86
N GLU A 41 4.56 -10.44 8.91
CA GLU A 41 5.50 -10.53 10.03
C GLU A 41 4.96 -9.83 11.29
N SER A 42 4.24 -8.71 11.12
CA SER A 42 3.73 -7.90 12.21
C SER A 42 2.35 -7.32 11.87
N PRO A 43 1.26 -8.07 12.11
CA PRO A 43 -0.09 -7.63 11.74
C PRO A 43 -0.53 -6.34 12.42
N GLY A 44 -0.08 -6.10 13.67
CA GLY A 44 -0.35 -4.87 14.43
C GLY A 44 0.25 -3.60 13.80
N LEU A 45 1.12 -3.73 12.79
CA LEU A 45 1.59 -2.60 11.99
C LEU A 45 0.43 -1.83 11.35
N LEU A 46 -0.69 -2.48 11.02
CA LEU A 46 -1.82 -1.80 10.38
C LEU A 46 -2.58 -0.86 11.33
N ASP A 47 -2.47 -1.05 12.65
CA ASP A 47 -3.14 -0.22 13.66
C ASP A 47 -2.59 1.21 13.70
N ASP A 48 -1.40 1.42 13.14
CA ASP A 48 -0.73 2.72 13.03
C ASP A 48 -1.34 3.66 11.98
N TYR A 49 -2.22 3.14 11.11
CA TYR A 49 -2.69 3.85 9.92
C TYR A 49 -4.20 4.14 9.98
N GLN A 50 -4.61 5.29 9.45
CA GLN A 50 -6.02 5.64 9.28
C GLN A 50 -6.56 5.29 7.89
N VAL A 51 -5.66 5.05 6.92
CA VAL A 51 -6.01 4.70 5.55
C VAL A 51 -5.12 3.55 5.08
N LEU A 52 -5.75 2.53 4.49
CA LEU A 52 -5.09 1.47 3.74
C LEU A 52 -5.41 1.66 2.25
N CYS A 53 -4.39 1.68 1.41
CA CYS A 53 -4.53 1.75 -0.04
C CYS A 53 -3.85 0.55 -0.68
N VAL A 54 -4.59 -0.17 -1.53
CA VAL A 54 -4.05 -1.24 -2.38
C VAL A 54 -3.86 -0.63 -3.78
N PRO A 55 -2.62 -0.30 -4.19
CA PRO A 55 -2.35 0.30 -5.47
C PRO A 55 -2.41 -0.74 -6.60
N GLY A 56 -2.54 -0.24 -7.84
CA GLY A 56 -2.57 -1.08 -9.03
C GLY A 56 -1.26 -1.77 -9.38
N GLY A 57 -1.33 -2.66 -10.37
CA GLY A 57 -0.20 -3.32 -11.01
C GLY A 57 -0.51 -4.73 -11.43
N PHE A 58 0.53 -5.56 -11.54
CA PHE A 58 0.46 -6.97 -11.96
C PHE A 58 0.97 -7.84 -10.82
N SER A 59 0.25 -7.83 -9.69
CA SER A 59 0.65 -8.58 -8.50
C SER A 59 0.83 -10.05 -8.84
N TYR A 60 1.98 -10.63 -8.49
CA TYR A 60 2.35 -12.00 -8.87
C TYR A 60 2.28 -12.29 -10.38
N GLY A 61 2.39 -11.25 -11.22
CA GLY A 61 2.32 -11.36 -12.68
C GLY A 61 0.94 -11.73 -13.22
N ASP A 62 -0.12 -11.64 -12.40
CA ASP A 62 -1.48 -12.09 -12.72
C ASP A 62 -1.56 -13.56 -13.17
N ASP A 63 -0.60 -14.40 -12.75
CA ASP A 63 -0.38 -15.76 -13.26
C ASP A 63 -1.60 -16.68 -13.13
N ILE A 64 -2.30 -16.61 -11.99
CA ILE A 64 -3.59 -17.31 -11.77
C ILE A 64 -4.77 -16.40 -12.18
N GLY A 65 -4.62 -15.10 -11.99
CA GLY A 65 -5.59 -14.07 -12.31
C GLY A 65 -5.25 -12.76 -11.60
N ALA A 66 -5.66 -11.64 -12.19
CA ALA A 66 -5.38 -10.31 -11.62
C ALA A 66 -6.00 -10.16 -10.22
N GLY A 67 -5.15 -9.82 -9.23
CA GLY A 67 -5.56 -9.64 -7.84
C GLY A 67 -6.02 -10.93 -7.12
N VAL A 68 -5.83 -12.10 -7.74
CA VAL A 68 -6.08 -13.39 -7.08
C VAL A 68 -4.88 -13.72 -6.19
N ILE A 69 -5.15 -13.93 -4.90
CA ILE A 69 -4.17 -14.28 -3.86
C ILE A 69 -4.62 -15.58 -3.21
#